data_AF-A0A5S3URQ3-F1
#
_entry.id   AF-A0A5S3URQ3-F1
#
_cell.length_a   1.000
_cell.length_b   1.000
_cell.length_c   1.000
_cell.angle_alpha   90.00
_cell.angle_beta   90.00
_cell.angle_gamma   90.00
#
_symmetry.space_group_name_H-M   'P 1'
#
loop_
_entity.id
_entity.type
_entity.pdbx_description
1 polymer ?
#
loop_
_entity_poly.entity_id
_entity_poly.type
_entity_poly.pdbx_seq_one_letter_code
_entity_poly.pdbx_strand_id
1 'polypeptide(L)'
;MQKLTNPSLLLLRNEEELTGQQILVVNHQRDGFLSELKQLNPQANISAFSYDFADHQAADKVANITSYVSHSLPKLNDIDLVIYYYPKSKPEAQMMFDNIRALCSEQTRLLVVGENKGGVKSAEKQLQGKCAAHYKLDSAKHCILYEFAQLQPLAQFDIASYQQTFSINVAGQQFDAVSVPGVFNHGKLDIGTKLLLEHLDLPTKGNMLDFGCGAGIIATFVLNQSPKVRFSCLDVNALALYACEQTLRLNGHEAELVLSDGLRQLKGRFDAIISNPPFHTGIKTDYDIAEGFIKGVTEHMGKGSQLHIVANSFLKYPPLIEACFGQCDTLIKNTKFAVYRARIN
;
A
#
# COMPACT_ATOMS: atom_id res chain seq x y z
N MET A 1 17.78 17.37 -7.17
CA MET A 1 16.44 17.71 -6.65
C MET A 1 15.42 16.80 -7.30
N GLN A 2 14.61 16.08 -6.52
CA GLN A 2 13.43 15.39 -7.06
C GLN A 2 12.48 16.43 -7.65
N LYS A 3 11.83 16.08 -8.77
CA LYS A 3 10.89 16.98 -9.44
C LYS A 3 9.54 16.87 -8.72
N LEU A 4 9.05 17.99 -8.21
CA LEU A 4 7.70 18.10 -7.62
C LEU A 4 6.64 17.58 -8.59
N THR A 5 5.68 16.81 -8.07
CA THR A 5 4.53 16.33 -8.82
C THR A 5 3.56 17.47 -9.16
N ASN A 6 2.66 17.27 -10.11
CA ASN A 6 1.68 18.29 -10.48
C ASN A 6 0.76 18.70 -9.29
N PRO A 7 0.27 17.78 -8.44
CA PRO A 7 -0.45 18.15 -7.23
C PRO A 7 0.37 19.03 -6.28
N SER A 8 1.63 18.68 -6.00
CA SER A 8 2.51 19.48 -5.13
C SER A 8 2.83 20.85 -5.71
N LEU A 9 3.05 20.94 -7.03
CA LEU A 9 3.21 22.23 -7.73
C LEU A 9 1.95 23.10 -7.65
N LEU A 10 0.75 22.48 -7.66
CA LEU A 10 -0.51 23.20 -7.51
C LEU A 10 -0.67 23.74 -6.09
N LEU A 11 -0.29 22.96 -5.07
CA LEU A 11 -0.27 23.42 -3.69
C LEU A 11 0.65 24.63 -3.51
N LEU A 12 1.92 24.53 -3.95
CA LEU A 12 2.89 25.62 -3.80
C LEU A 12 2.56 26.87 -4.63
N ARG A 13 1.70 26.76 -5.64
CA ARG A 13 1.17 27.93 -6.35
C ARG A 13 0.17 28.73 -5.51
N ASN A 14 -0.41 28.13 -4.48
CA ASN A 14 -1.39 28.70 -3.56
C ASN A 14 -0.82 28.66 -2.13
N GLU A 15 0.42 29.13 -1.95
CA GLU A 15 1.18 29.03 -0.71
C GLU A 15 0.51 29.72 0.49
N GLU A 16 -0.27 30.77 0.22
CA GLU A 16 -1.06 31.50 1.20
C GLU A 16 -2.08 30.61 1.92
N GLU A 17 -2.57 29.58 1.23
CA GLU A 17 -3.53 28.62 1.77
C GLU A 17 -2.87 27.55 2.65
N LEU A 18 -1.55 27.39 2.56
CA LEU A 18 -0.76 26.35 3.24
C LEU A 18 -0.26 26.76 4.62
N THR A 19 -0.82 27.82 5.20
CA THR A 19 -0.41 28.35 6.51
C THR A 19 -1.19 27.72 7.66
N GLY A 20 -0.49 27.28 8.70
CA GLY A 20 -1.07 26.65 9.90
C GLY A 20 -0.05 26.43 11.00
N GLN A 21 -0.50 26.11 12.22
CA GLN A 21 0.37 25.80 13.37
C GLN A 21 0.47 24.29 13.62
N GLN A 22 -0.60 23.53 13.40
CA GLN A 22 -0.66 22.08 13.58
C GLN A 22 -1.13 21.43 12.27
N ILE A 23 -0.18 21.17 11.37
CA ILE A 23 -0.46 20.73 10.01
C ILE A 23 -0.31 19.22 9.89
N LEU A 24 -1.32 18.55 9.33
CA LEU A 24 -1.25 17.14 8.94
C LEU A 24 -1.27 16.99 7.42
N VAL A 25 -0.25 16.36 6.85
CA VAL A 25 -0.19 16.02 5.41
C VAL A 25 -0.43 14.53 5.22
N VAL A 26 -1.51 14.18 4.54
CA VAL A 26 -1.96 12.80 4.33
C VAL A 26 -1.72 12.37 2.89
N ASN A 27 -1.16 11.17 2.70
CA ASN A 27 -0.81 10.57 1.41
C ASN A 27 0.18 11.42 0.58
N HIS A 28 1.09 12.11 1.27
CA HIS A 28 2.11 12.96 0.67
C HIS A 28 2.95 12.20 -0.38
N GLN A 29 3.55 12.93 -1.31
CA GLN A 29 4.39 12.35 -2.37
C GLN A 29 5.88 12.41 -2.01
N ARG A 30 6.68 11.52 -2.59
CA ARG A 30 8.15 11.50 -2.46
C ARG A 30 8.81 12.48 -3.45
N ASP A 31 8.47 13.76 -3.33
CA ASP A 31 8.81 14.77 -4.36
C ASP A 31 9.40 16.08 -3.81
N GLY A 32 9.56 16.18 -2.49
CA GLY A 32 10.13 17.34 -1.82
C GLY A 32 9.13 18.34 -1.24
N PHE A 33 7.81 18.17 -1.49
CA PHE A 33 6.79 19.09 -0.99
C PHE A 33 6.85 19.35 0.52
N LEU A 34 7.07 18.30 1.32
CA LEU A 34 7.13 18.43 2.78
C LEU A 34 8.24 19.40 3.23
N SER A 35 9.38 19.41 2.54
CA SER A 35 10.48 20.34 2.83
C SER A 35 10.09 21.79 2.53
N GLU A 36 9.43 22.02 1.39
CA GLU A 36 8.91 23.34 1.00
C GLU A 36 7.86 23.83 2.00
N LEU A 37 6.92 22.95 2.39
CA LEU A 37 5.91 23.26 3.40
C LEU A 37 6.51 23.65 4.74
N LYS A 38 7.59 22.98 5.17
CA LYS A 38 8.31 23.32 6.41
C LYS A 38 9.06 24.64 6.31
N GLN A 39 9.56 25.01 5.12
CA GLN A 39 10.18 26.32 4.89
C GLN A 39 9.14 27.44 4.95
N LEU A 40 7.94 27.22 4.38
CA LEU A 40 6.81 28.15 4.46
C LEU A 40 6.29 28.31 5.90
N ASN A 41 6.33 27.23 6.70
CA ASN A 41 5.82 27.19 8.07
C ASN A 41 6.92 26.83 9.09
N PRO A 42 7.92 27.71 9.32
CA PRO A 42 9.10 27.36 10.11
C PRO A 42 8.76 27.00 11.56
N GLN A 43 7.74 27.64 12.14
CA GLN A 43 7.31 27.43 13.53
C GLN A 43 6.19 26.39 13.69
N ALA A 44 5.63 25.86 12.60
CA ALA A 44 4.55 24.89 12.68
C ALA A 44 5.04 23.51 13.06
N ASN A 45 4.20 22.77 13.78
CA ASN A 45 4.32 21.33 13.94
C ASN A 45 3.71 20.68 12.71
N ILE A 46 4.53 19.98 11.92
CA ILE A 46 4.07 19.28 10.72
C ILE A 46 4.16 17.78 10.96
N SER A 47 3.02 17.11 10.83
CA SER A 47 2.90 15.66 10.81
C SER A 47 2.64 15.19 9.38
N ALA A 48 3.31 14.12 8.96
CA ALA A 48 3.10 13.47 7.69
C ALA A 48 2.55 12.05 7.95
N PHE A 49 1.56 11.63 7.17
CA PHE A 49 1.00 10.30 7.24
C PHE A 49 0.89 9.66 5.86
N SER A 50 1.24 8.39 5.76
CA SER A 50 0.92 7.54 4.61
C SER A 50 0.57 6.12 5.08
N TYR A 51 -0.24 5.41 4.30
CA TYR A 51 -0.38 3.97 4.43
C TYR A 51 0.85 3.21 3.89
N ASP A 52 1.64 3.87 3.03
CA ASP A 52 2.82 3.31 2.36
C ASP A 52 4.09 3.58 3.18
N PHE A 53 4.80 2.50 3.50
CA PHE A 53 6.01 2.56 4.31
C PHE A 53 7.18 3.27 3.63
N ALA A 54 7.30 3.16 2.30
CA ALA A 54 8.36 3.84 1.55
C ALA A 54 8.15 5.36 1.58
N ASP A 55 6.90 5.82 1.49
CA ASP A 55 6.55 7.22 1.66
C ASP A 55 6.90 7.69 3.08
N HIS A 56 6.50 6.94 4.11
CA HIS A 56 6.86 7.24 5.50
C HIS A 56 8.38 7.37 5.71
N GLN A 57 9.18 6.43 5.19
CA GLN A 57 10.64 6.48 5.28
C GLN A 57 11.26 7.70 4.57
N ALA A 58 10.61 8.20 3.52
CA ALA A 58 11.06 9.40 2.84
C ALA A 58 10.73 10.66 3.66
N ALA A 59 9.54 10.72 4.25
CA ALA A 59 9.12 11.83 5.11
C ALA A 59 9.91 11.89 6.43
N ASP A 60 10.26 10.73 7.02
CA ASP A 60 11.04 10.64 8.26
C ASP A 60 12.45 11.23 8.14
N LYS A 61 12.96 11.35 6.91
CA LYS A 61 14.26 12.01 6.61
C LYS A 61 14.15 13.53 6.49
N VAL A 62 12.95 14.08 6.47
CA VAL A 62 12.75 15.54 6.38
C VAL A 62 12.87 16.14 7.77
N ALA A 63 13.84 17.03 7.95
CA ALA A 63 14.11 17.64 9.25
C ALA A 63 12.89 18.39 9.80
N ASN A 64 12.62 18.21 11.11
CA ASN A 64 11.55 18.87 11.84
C ASN A 64 10.12 18.55 11.32
N ILE A 65 9.93 17.36 10.76
CA ILE A 65 8.62 16.78 10.45
C ILE A 65 8.50 15.43 11.17
N THR A 66 7.33 15.17 11.75
CA THR A 66 7.06 13.85 12.35
C THR A 66 6.30 12.99 11.35
N SER A 67 6.86 11.83 10.99
CA SER A 67 6.26 10.92 10.02
C SER A 67 5.55 9.75 10.70
N TYR A 68 4.39 9.35 10.19
CA TYR A 68 3.58 8.25 10.71
C TYR A 68 3.17 7.28 9.60
N VAL A 69 3.11 6.00 9.93
CA VAL A 69 2.60 4.92 9.08
C VAL A 69 1.82 3.93 9.93
N SER A 70 0.58 3.67 9.54
CA SER A 70 -0.31 2.70 10.19
C SER A 70 -1.55 2.51 9.32
N HIS A 71 -2.42 1.56 9.65
CA HIS A 71 -3.73 1.38 9.00
C HIS A 71 -4.77 2.43 9.46
N SER A 72 -4.39 3.39 10.32
CA SER A 72 -5.26 4.48 10.78
C SER A 72 -4.43 5.70 11.15
N LEU A 73 -5.03 6.90 11.07
CA LEU A 73 -4.36 8.13 11.45
C LEU A 73 -3.90 8.08 12.93
N PRO A 74 -2.75 8.69 13.25
CA PRO A 74 -2.30 8.83 14.63
C PRO A 74 -3.25 9.71 15.43
N LYS A 75 -3.21 9.58 16.76
CA LYS A 75 -3.89 10.51 17.66
C LYS A 75 -3.09 11.81 17.73
N LEU A 76 -3.60 12.83 17.05
CA LEU A 76 -3.08 14.21 17.08
C LEU A 76 -4.18 15.13 17.60
N ASN A 77 -3.79 16.20 18.28
CA ASN A 77 -4.73 17.18 18.82
C ASN A 77 -4.56 18.51 18.10
N ASP A 78 -5.62 19.34 18.16
CA ASP A 78 -5.59 20.74 17.74
C ASP A 78 -5.13 20.97 16.29
N ILE A 79 -5.37 19.99 15.40
CA ILE A 79 -5.05 20.10 13.97
C ILE A 79 -5.86 21.24 13.36
N ASP A 80 -5.18 22.27 12.85
CA ASP A 80 -5.81 23.43 12.21
C ASP A 80 -5.85 23.30 10.69
N LEU A 81 -4.91 22.55 10.10
CA LEU A 81 -4.83 22.33 8.66
C LEU A 81 -4.53 20.87 8.33
N VAL A 82 -5.37 20.26 7.49
CA VAL A 82 -5.11 18.98 6.84
C VAL A 82 -4.90 19.21 5.35
N ILE A 83 -3.79 18.72 4.81
CA ILE A 83 -3.52 18.66 3.37
C ILE A 83 -3.60 17.20 2.94
N TYR A 84 -4.61 16.86 2.14
CA TYR A 84 -4.87 15.50 1.70
C TYR A 84 -4.63 15.33 0.20
N TYR A 85 -3.71 14.45 -0.17
CA TYR A 85 -3.52 14.00 -1.54
C TYR A 85 -4.53 12.90 -1.87
N TYR A 86 -5.52 13.24 -2.70
CA TYR A 86 -6.62 12.36 -3.06
C TYR A 86 -6.12 11.12 -3.84
N PRO A 87 -6.40 9.88 -3.37
CA PRO A 87 -5.93 8.65 -4.00
C PRO A 87 -6.77 8.30 -5.23
N LYS A 88 -6.26 7.40 -6.08
CA LYS A 88 -7.01 6.92 -7.26
C LYS A 88 -8.26 6.12 -6.87
N SER A 89 -8.26 5.50 -5.69
CA SER A 89 -9.37 4.71 -5.17
C SER A 89 -10.38 5.60 -4.43
N LYS A 90 -11.58 5.78 -5.00
CA LYS A 90 -12.63 6.56 -4.32
C LYS A 90 -13.07 5.94 -2.99
N PRO A 91 -13.24 4.60 -2.87
CA PRO A 91 -13.55 3.99 -1.57
C PRO A 91 -12.47 4.25 -0.51
N GLU A 92 -11.19 4.24 -0.90
CA GLU A 92 -10.09 4.59 0.02
C GLU A 92 -10.18 6.06 0.44
N ALA A 93 -10.46 6.96 -0.50
CA ALA A 93 -10.69 8.37 -0.19
C ALA A 93 -11.86 8.57 0.77
N GLN A 94 -12.96 7.83 0.58
CA GLN A 94 -14.11 7.90 1.48
C GLN A 94 -13.74 7.48 2.90
N MET A 95 -13.01 6.37 3.04
CA MET A 95 -12.53 5.87 4.32
C MET A 95 -11.60 6.88 5.00
N MET A 96 -10.67 7.49 4.25
CA MET A 96 -9.77 8.50 4.79
C MET A 96 -10.51 9.79 5.20
N PHE A 97 -11.52 10.23 4.45
CA PHE A 97 -12.33 11.40 4.85
C PHE A 97 -13.00 11.18 6.20
N ASP A 98 -13.56 9.99 6.44
CA ASP A 98 -14.18 9.67 7.72
C ASP A 98 -13.14 9.53 8.85
N ASN A 99 -11.91 9.06 8.54
CA ASN A 99 -10.78 9.07 9.47
C ASN A 99 -10.33 10.50 9.83
N ILE A 100 -10.15 11.38 8.83
CA ILE A 100 -9.83 12.80 9.03
C ILE A 100 -10.89 13.48 9.89
N ARG A 101 -12.18 13.26 9.60
CA ARG A 101 -13.29 13.83 10.38
C ARG A 101 -13.33 13.32 11.83
N ALA A 102 -12.79 12.14 12.12
CA ALA A 102 -12.68 11.62 13.48
C ALA A 102 -11.50 12.22 14.25
N LEU A 103 -10.52 12.79 13.55
CA LEU A 103 -9.36 13.46 14.13
C LEU A 103 -9.59 14.97 14.31
N CYS A 104 -10.39 15.57 13.44
CA CYS A 104 -10.46 17.03 13.28
C CYS A 104 -11.68 17.67 13.97
N SER A 105 -11.61 18.98 14.17
CA SER A 105 -12.71 19.80 14.67
C SER A 105 -13.40 20.58 13.54
N GLU A 106 -14.46 21.30 13.86
CA GLU A 106 -15.11 22.23 12.91
C GLU A 106 -14.20 23.39 12.48
N GLN A 107 -13.18 23.73 13.27
CA GLN A 107 -12.21 24.79 12.96
C GLN A 107 -11.13 24.32 11.97
N THR A 108 -10.98 23.00 11.79
CA THR A 108 -9.94 22.44 10.93
C THR A 108 -10.26 22.69 9.46
N ARG A 109 -9.30 23.24 8.73
CA ARG A 109 -9.36 23.39 7.27
C ARG A 109 -8.88 22.11 6.61
N LEU A 110 -9.62 21.60 5.64
CA LEU A 110 -9.21 20.45 4.83
C LEU A 110 -8.96 20.87 3.39
N LEU A 111 -7.69 20.90 3.00
CA LEU A 111 -7.29 21.03 1.61
C LEU A 111 -7.19 19.66 0.96
N VAL A 112 -7.86 19.48 -0.18
CA VAL A 112 -7.82 18.24 -0.96
C VAL A 112 -7.23 18.53 -2.33
N VAL A 113 -6.08 17.95 -2.63
CA VAL A 113 -5.42 18.07 -3.93
C VAL A 113 -5.39 16.73 -4.65
N GLY A 114 -5.56 16.73 -5.97
CA GLY A 114 -5.42 15.51 -6.74
C GLY A 114 -5.58 15.69 -8.24
N GLU A 115 -5.33 14.63 -8.98
CA GLU A 115 -5.48 14.62 -10.43
C GLU A 115 -6.93 14.39 -10.87
N ASN A 116 -7.34 15.03 -11.96
CA ASN A 116 -8.64 14.82 -12.60
C ASN A 116 -8.86 13.34 -12.95
N LYS A 117 -7.84 12.70 -13.53
CA LYS A 117 -7.89 11.26 -13.86
C LYS A 117 -7.81 10.37 -12.63
N GLY A 118 -7.30 10.88 -11.51
CA GLY A 118 -7.34 10.23 -10.19
C GLY A 118 -8.70 10.33 -9.51
N GLY A 119 -9.64 11.12 -10.06
CA GLY A 119 -11.02 11.18 -9.60
C GLY A 119 -11.29 12.20 -8.50
N VAL A 120 -10.37 13.13 -8.23
CA VAL A 120 -10.44 14.14 -7.14
C VAL A 120 -11.75 14.92 -7.09
N LYS A 121 -12.40 15.16 -8.24
CA LYS A 121 -13.72 15.81 -8.33
C LYS A 121 -14.81 15.12 -7.52
N SER A 122 -14.60 13.86 -7.14
CA SER A 122 -15.55 13.11 -6.33
C SER A 122 -15.56 13.57 -4.87
N ALA A 123 -14.52 14.28 -4.41
CA ALA A 123 -14.43 14.81 -3.05
C ALA A 123 -15.65 15.66 -2.67
N GLU A 124 -16.13 16.52 -3.57
CA GLU A 124 -17.33 17.35 -3.37
C GLU A 124 -18.56 16.50 -3.01
N LYS A 125 -18.77 15.39 -3.74
CA LYS A 125 -19.88 14.46 -3.48
C LYS A 125 -19.65 13.63 -2.21
N GLN A 126 -18.42 13.22 -1.94
CA GLN A 126 -18.07 12.38 -0.79
C GLN A 126 -18.17 13.12 0.55
N LEU A 127 -17.95 14.43 0.53
CA LEU A 127 -18.09 15.33 1.67
C LEU A 127 -19.43 16.09 1.68
N GLN A 128 -20.33 15.82 0.74
CA GLN A 128 -21.65 16.43 0.72
C GLN A 128 -22.41 16.13 2.03
N GLY A 129 -22.86 17.18 2.71
CA GLY A 129 -23.53 17.06 4.02
C GLY A 129 -22.59 16.72 5.18
N LYS A 130 -21.27 16.65 4.95
CA LYS A 130 -20.23 16.40 5.97
C LYS A 130 -19.33 17.62 6.23
N CYS A 131 -19.62 18.74 5.58
CA CYS A 131 -19.00 20.05 5.77
C CYS A 131 -20.03 21.14 5.46
N ALA A 132 -19.91 22.33 6.05
CA ALA A 132 -20.84 23.43 5.78
C ALA A 132 -20.50 24.19 4.48
N ALA A 133 -19.21 24.27 4.13
CA ALA A 133 -18.75 24.97 2.94
C ALA A 133 -17.60 24.24 2.25
N HIS A 134 -17.52 24.37 0.92
CA HIS A 134 -16.37 23.95 0.13
C HIS A 134 -16.12 24.93 -1.02
N TYR A 135 -14.85 25.06 -1.40
CA TYR A 135 -14.40 25.98 -2.44
C TYR A 135 -13.42 25.25 -3.36
N LYS A 136 -13.58 25.43 -4.67
CA LYS A 136 -12.54 25.06 -5.64
C LYS A 136 -11.54 26.21 -5.74
N LEU A 137 -10.42 26.10 -5.04
CA LEU A 137 -9.40 27.15 -4.94
C LEU A 137 -8.66 27.36 -6.27
N ASP A 138 -8.12 26.29 -6.87
CA ASP A 138 -7.36 26.37 -8.12
C ASP A 138 -7.47 25.08 -8.95
N SER A 139 -7.11 25.16 -10.23
CA SER A 139 -6.90 24.00 -11.08
C SER A 139 -5.88 24.29 -12.18
N ALA A 140 -4.83 23.47 -12.27
CA ALA A 140 -3.82 23.54 -13.32
C ALA A 140 -3.22 22.16 -13.59
N LYS A 141 -2.62 21.95 -14.78
CA LYS A 141 -1.91 20.71 -15.16
C LYS A 141 -2.70 19.42 -14.86
N HIS A 142 -4.00 19.44 -15.15
CA HIS A 142 -4.95 18.36 -14.87
C HIS A 142 -5.13 17.99 -13.39
N CYS A 143 -4.78 18.88 -12.46
CA CYS A 143 -5.03 18.77 -11.03
C CYS A 143 -6.06 19.80 -10.56
N ILE A 144 -6.69 19.53 -9.41
CA ILE A 144 -7.61 20.45 -8.73
C ILE A 144 -7.22 20.52 -7.26
N LEU A 145 -7.34 21.70 -6.68
CA LEU A 145 -7.25 21.97 -5.26
C LEU A 145 -8.62 22.44 -4.75
N TYR A 146 -9.15 21.75 -3.75
CA TYR A 146 -10.35 22.14 -3.02
C TYR A 146 -10.00 22.49 -1.58
N GLU A 147 -10.80 23.37 -0.99
CA GLU A 147 -10.90 23.56 0.45
C GLU A 147 -12.27 23.12 0.92
N PHE A 148 -12.32 22.42 2.06
CA PHE A 148 -13.52 22.09 2.81
C PHE A 148 -13.38 22.68 4.21
N ALA A 149 -14.37 23.47 4.62
CA ALA A 149 -14.40 24.17 5.90
C ALA A 149 -15.61 23.75 6.73
N GLN A 150 -15.52 23.93 8.05
CA GLN A 150 -16.57 23.55 8.99
C GLN A 150 -16.97 22.08 8.80
N LEU A 151 -15.96 21.19 8.86
CA LEU A 151 -16.16 19.76 8.81
C LEU A 151 -17.07 19.33 9.95
N GLN A 152 -18.07 18.50 9.67
CA GLN A 152 -18.83 17.84 10.73
C GLN A 152 -17.99 16.72 11.34
N PRO A 153 -17.55 16.81 12.60
CA PRO A 153 -16.70 15.80 13.18
C PRO A 153 -17.41 14.45 13.27
N LEU A 154 -16.64 13.37 13.15
CA LEU A 154 -17.10 12.02 13.40
C LEU A 154 -16.64 11.61 14.82
N ALA A 155 -17.50 10.98 15.63
CA ALA A 155 -17.14 10.69 17.01
C ALA A 155 -15.93 9.75 17.14
N GLN A 156 -15.81 8.77 16.23
CA GLN A 156 -14.70 7.84 16.17
C GLN A 156 -14.59 7.25 14.76
N PHE A 157 -13.37 6.88 14.37
CA PHE A 157 -13.10 6.09 13.18
C PHE A 157 -12.81 4.64 13.56
N ASP A 158 -13.45 3.71 12.87
CA ASP A 158 -13.17 2.28 12.98
C ASP A 158 -13.05 1.67 11.58
N ILE A 159 -11.83 1.25 11.24
CA ILE A 159 -11.52 0.59 9.96
C ILE A 159 -12.31 -0.71 9.77
N ALA A 160 -12.74 -1.38 10.85
CA ALA A 160 -13.54 -2.59 10.76
C ALA A 160 -14.88 -2.36 10.03
N SER A 161 -15.43 -1.14 10.10
CA SER A 161 -16.66 -0.76 9.40
C SER A 161 -16.51 -0.70 7.87
N TYR A 162 -15.28 -0.73 7.36
CA TYR A 162 -14.96 -0.75 5.92
C TYR A 162 -14.47 -2.12 5.45
N GLN A 163 -14.44 -3.13 6.33
CA GLN A 163 -14.09 -4.48 5.93
C GLN A 163 -15.14 -5.07 4.99
N GLN A 164 -14.65 -5.74 3.96
CA GLN A 164 -15.43 -6.61 3.11
C GLN A 164 -14.86 -8.03 3.21
N THR A 165 -15.70 -8.96 3.66
CA THR A 165 -15.42 -10.40 3.57
C THR A 165 -15.84 -10.94 2.21
N PHE A 166 -15.02 -11.80 1.61
CA PHE A 166 -15.32 -12.45 0.35
C PHE A 166 -14.75 -13.86 0.32
N SER A 167 -15.48 -14.80 -0.30
CA SER A 167 -15.07 -16.19 -0.35
C SER A 167 -14.10 -16.45 -1.51
N ILE A 168 -13.08 -17.25 -1.21
CA ILE A 168 -12.09 -17.77 -2.13
C ILE A 168 -12.47 -19.22 -2.46
N ASN A 169 -12.43 -19.57 -3.75
CA ASN A 169 -12.52 -20.95 -4.20
C ASN A 169 -11.46 -21.20 -5.29
N VAL A 170 -10.46 -22.02 -4.96
CA VAL A 170 -9.31 -22.29 -5.83
C VAL A 170 -8.65 -23.61 -5.44
N ALA A 171 -8.20 -24.38 -6.43
CA ALA A 171 -7.50 -25.65 -6.23
C ALA A 171 -8.16 -26.60 -5.21
N GLY A 172 -9.51 -26.68 -5.22
CA GLY A 172 -10.28 -27.56 -4.33
C GLY A 172 -10.43 -27.07 -2.89
N GLN A 173 -9.94 -25.87 -2.56
CA GLN A 173 -10.11 -25.24 -1.24
C GLN A 173 -11.13 -24.12 -1.29
N GLN A 174 -11.82 -23.95 -0.16
CA GLN A 174 -12.73 -22.84 0.08
C GLN A 174 -12.42 -22.22 1.45
N PHE A 175 -12.24 -20.91 1.48
CA PHE A 175 -12.02 -20.13 2.70
C PHE A 175 -12.41 -18.68 2.47
N ASP A 176 -12.59 -17.91 3.54
CA ASP A 176 -12.97 -16.49 3.45
C ASP A 176 -11.76 -15.58 3.65
N ALA A 177 -11.76 -14.45 2.97
CA ALA A 177 -10.73 -13.42 3.10
C ALA A 177 -11.37 -12.06 3.41
N VAL A 178 -10.62 -11.21 4.11
CA VAL A 178 -10.99 -9.84 4.46
C VAL A 178 -10.20 -8.88 3.59
N SER A 179 -10.83 -7.80 3.13
CA SER A 179 -10.16 -6.69 2.47
C SER A 179 -10.76 -5.36 2.92
N VAL A 180 -9.97 -4.30 2.84
CA VAL A 180 -10.40 -2.92 3.09
C VAL A 180 -10.06 -2.03 1.87
N PRO A 181 -10.77 -0.92 1.66
CA PRO A 181 -10.46 0.02 0.59
C PRO A 181 -8.99 0.44 0.56
N GLY A 182 -8.33 0.34 -0.59
CA GLY A 182 -6.91 0.66 -0.77
C GLY A 182 -6.01 -0.59 -0.85
N VAL A 183 -6.49 -1.75 -0.44
CA VAL A 183 -5.79 -3.03 -0.64
C VAL A 183 -5.91 -3.50 -2.10
N PHE A 184 -4.83 -4.12 -2.61
CA PHE A 184 -4.80 -4.67 -3.97
C PHE A 184 -5.97 -5.65 -4.23
N ASN A 185 -6.60 -5.49 -5.41
CA ASN A 185 -7.74 -6.27 -5.86
C ASN A 185 -8.88 -6.41 -4.83
N HIS A 186 -9.17 -5.32 -4.11
CA HIS A 186 -10.17 -5.25 -3.03
C HIS A 186 -11.46 -6.06 -3.32
N GLY A 187 -11.78 -6.97 -2.40
CA GLY A 187 -12.99 -7.78 -2.40
C GLY A 187 -13.02 -8.93 -3.41
N LYS A 188 -11.90 -9.26 -4.08
CA LYS A 188 -11.83 -10.31 -5.11
C LYS A 188 -10.50 -11.06 -5.11
N LEU A 189 -10.53 -12.32 -5.54
CA LEU A 189 -9.31 -13.06 -5.86
C LEU A 189 -8.71 -12.54 -7.18
N ASP A 190 -7.42 -12.23 -7.17
CA ASP A 190 -6.70 -11.81 -8.38
C ASP A 190 -6.44 -13.01 -9.31
N ILE A 191 -6.48 -12.78 -10.62
CA ILE A 191 -6.35 -13.84 -11.62
C ILE A 191 -4.92 -14.40 -11.64
N GLY A 192 -3.90 -13.56 -11.46
CA GLY A 192 -2.51 -14.00 -11.34
C GLY A 192 -2.32 -14.85 -10.08
N THR A 193 -2.80 -14.35 -8.94
CA THR A 193 -2.79 -15.10 -7.67
C THR A 193 -3.51 -16.43 -7.81
N LYS A 194 -4.70 -16.48 -8.43
CA LYS A 194 -5.41 -17.73 -8.70
C LYS A 194 -4.54 -18.73 -9.48
N LEU A 195 -3.91 -18.29 -10.56
CA LEU A 195 -3.06 -19.13 -11.40
C LEU A 195 -1.86 -19.67 -10.60
N LEU A 196 -1.27 -18.85 -9.73
CA LEU A 196 -0.20 -19.24 -8.80
C LEU A 196 -0.67 -20.34 -7.85
N LEU A 197 -1.80 -20.15 -7.18
CA LEU A 197 -2.37 -21.12 -6.22
C LEU A 197 -2.70 -22.47 -6.87
N GLU A 198 -3.13 -22.49 -8.13
CA GLU A 198 -3.39 -23.72 -8.89
C GLU A 198 -2.14 -24.54 -9.21
N HIS A 199 -0.94 -23.95 -9.15
CA HIS A 199 0.33 -24.57 -9.55
C HIS A 199 1.40 -24.52 -8.45
N LEU A 200 1.02 -24.15 -7.22
CA LEU A 200 1.94 -24.06 -6.09
C LEU A 200 2.33 -25.45 -5.59
N ASP A 201 3.64 -25.71 -5.55
CA ASP A 201 4.25 -26.91 -4.99
C ASP A 201 5.32 -26.49 -3.99
N LEU A 202 5.01 -26.61 -2.69
CA LEU A 202 5.81 -26.10 -1.59
C LEU A 202 6.14 -27.19 -0.56
N PRO A 203 7.24 -27.02 0.21
CA PRO A 203 7.51 -27.85 1.37
C PRO A 203 6.35 -27.81 2.40
N THR A 204 6.09 -28.92 3.08
CA THR A 204 5.00 -29.01 4.09
C THR A 204 5.40 -28.54 5.50
N LYS A 205 6.64 -28.05 5.66
CA LYS A 205 7.21 -27.51 6.89
C LYS A 205 8.31 -26.50 6.55
N GLY A 206 8.65 -25.64 7.50
CA GLY A 206 9.72 -24.64 7.34
C GLY A 206 9.18 -23.21 7.41
N ASN A 207 10.07 -22.25 7.20
CA ASN A 207 9.74 -20.83 7.18
C ASN A 207 9.45 -20.38 5.76
N MET A 208 8.35 -19.67 5.56
CA MET A 208 7.90 -19.16 4.27
C MET A 208 7.71 -17.65 4.32
N LEU A 209 7.96 -17.00 3.19
CA LEU A 209 7.66 -15.58 2.99
C LEU A 209 6.58 -15.42 1.93
N ASP A 210 5.55 -14.64 2.25
CA ASP A 210 4.64 -14.05 1.29
C ASP A 210 5.04 -12.59 1.07
N PHE A 211 5.68 -12.30 -0.07
CA PHE A 211 6.19 -10.97 -0.40
C PHE A 211 5.18 -10.20 -1.25
N GLY A 212 4.71 -9.05 -0.73
CA GLY A 212 3.54 -8.35 -1.27
C GLY A 212 2.27 -9.10 -0.92
N CYS A 213 2.10 -9.43 0.36
CA CYS A 213 1.07 -10.37 0.81
C CYS A 213 -0.37 -9.89 0.57
N GLY A 214 -0.59 -8.59 0.36
CA GLY A 214 -1.93 -8.03 0.15
C GLY A 214 -2.87 -8.44 1.28
N ALA A 215 -4.01 -9.05 0.94
CA ALA A 215 -5.00 -9.54 1.90
C ALA A 215 -4.66 -10.89 2.57
N GLY A 216 -3.45 -11.44 2.39
CA GLY A 216 -3.00 -12.68 3.05
C GLY A 216 -3.56 -13.97 2.44
N ILE A 217 -4.01 -13.93 1.18
CA ILE A 217 -4.64 -15.08 0.50
C ILE A 217 -3.64 -16.22 0.30
N ILE A 218 -2.41 -15.91 -0.13
CA ILE A 218 -1.38 -16.92 -0.41
C ILE A 218 -1.00 -17.64 0.89
N ALA A 219 -0.65 -16.89 1.94
CA ALA A 219 -0.34 -17.46 3.25
C ALA A 219 -1.47 -18.35 3.78
N THR A 220 -2.72 -17.87 3.74
CA THR A 220 -3.90 -18.63 4.22
C THR A 220 -4.12 -19.93 3.44
N PHE A 221 -4.01 -19.89 2.10
CA PHE A 221 -4.13 -21.08 1.25
C PHE A 221 -3.09 -22.15 1.58
N VAL A 222 -1.86 -21.75 1.88
CA VAL A 222 -0.80 -22.71 2.23
C VAL A 222 -0.98 -23.24 3.66
N LEU A 223 -1.32 -22.37 4.62
CA LEU A 223 -1.53 -22.75 6.02
C LEU A 223 -2.71 -23.72 6.20
N ASN A 224 -3.77 -23.59 5.41
CA ASN A 224 -4.89 -24.52 5.39
C ASN A 224 -4.48 -25.97 5.07
N GLN A 225 -3.44 -26.16 4.24
CA GLN A 225 -2.96 -27.49 3.84
C GLN A 225 -1.78 -27.96 4.68
N SER A 226 -0.92 -27.04 5.11
CA SER A 226 0.35 -27.32 5.78
C SER A 226 0.50 -26.51 7.06
N PRO A 227 -0.27 -26.79 8.13
CA PRO A 227 -0.27 -25.99 9.36
C PRO A 227 1.07 -26.01 10.14
N LYS A 228 2.06 -26.79 9.69
CA LYS A 228 3.41 -26.85 10.26
C LYS A 228 4.38 -25.83 9.66
N VAL A 229 3.98 -25.12 8.60
CA VAL A 229 4.77 -24.02 8.04
C VAL A 229 4.59 -22.77 8.89
N ARG A 230 5.59 -21.90 8.90
CA ARG A 230 5.53 -20.59 9.55
C ARG A 230 5.61 -19.53 8.47
N PHE A 231 4.68 -18.59 8.46
CA PHE A 231 4.71 -17.49 7.50
C PHE A 231 5.23 -16.20 8.14
N SER A 232 6.04 -15.50 7.36
CA SER A 232 6.15 -14.04 7.43
C SER A 232 5.43 -13.47 6.21
N CYS A 233 4.54 -12.50 6.44
CA CYS A 233 3.78 -11.79 5.42
C CYS A 233 4.28 -10.35 5.36
N LEU A 234 4.86 -9.98 4.23
CA LEU A 234 5.49 -8.69 4.04
C LEU A 234 4.70 -7.86 3.03
N ASP A 235 4.41 -6.61 3.38
CA ASP A 235 3.84 -5.65 2.45
C ASP A 235 4.39 -4.24 2.76
N VAL A 236 4.37 -3.36 1.75
CA VAL A 236 4.70 -1.95 1.92
C VAL A 236 3.52 -1.16 2.48
N ASN A 237 2.30 -1.68 2.31
CA ASN A 237 1.07 -0.99 2.67
C ASN A 237 0.50 -1.51 4.01
N ALA A 238 0.32 -0.60 4.97
CA ALA A 238 -0.24 -0.93 6.27
C ALA A 238 -1.70 -1.44 6.21
N LEU A 239 -2.50 -1.00 5.24
CA LEU A 239 -3.86 -1.52 5.00
C LEU A 239 -3.84 -2.98 4.53
N ALA A 240 -2.82 -3.36 3.75
CA ALA A 240 -2.65 -4.74 3.31
C ALA A 240 -2.34 -5.63 4.51
N LEU A 241 -1.40 -5.25 5.37
CA LEU A 241 -1.08 -6.02 6.58
C LEU A 241 -2.27 -6.13 7.54
N TYR A 242 -3.07 -5.06 7.69
CA TYR A 242 -4.32 -5.15 8.44
C TYR A 242 -5.26 -6.20 7.84
N ALA A 243 -5.53 -6.15 6.53
CA ALA A 243 -6.38 -7.12 5.87
C ALA A 243 -5.83 -8.56 5.94
N CYS A 244 -4.51 -8.72 5.80
CA CYS A 244 -3.79 -9.98 5.95
C CYS A 244 -4.02 -10.59 7.34
N GLU A 245 -3.83 -9.80 8.40
CA GLU A 245 -4.08 -10.22 9.78
C GLU A 245 -5.52 -10.68 9.97
N GLN A 246 -6.50 -9.90 9.49
CA GLN A 246 -7.91 -10.24 9.64
C GLN A 246 -8.26 -11.53 8.87
N THR A 247 -7.73 -11.70 7.67
CA THR A 247 -7.90 -12.95 6.89
C THR A 247 -7.29 -14.15 7.60
N LEU A 248 -6.06 -14.05 8.10
CA LEU A 248 -5.39 -15.14 8.82
C LEU A 248 -6.20 -15.53 10.07
N ARG A 249 -6.57 -14.54 10.89
CA ARG A 249 -7.37 -14.75 12.09
C ARG A 249 -8.74 -15.37 11.80
N LEU A 250 -9.41 -14.93 10.72
CA LEU A 250 -10.69 -15.49 10.29
C LEU A 250 -10.60 -16.99 9.99
N ASN A 251 -9.42 -17.46 9.56
CA ASN A 251 -9.15 -18.85 9.22
C ASN A 251 -8.39 -19.63 10.31
N GLY A 252 -8.23 -19.05 11.51
CA GLY A 252 -7.56 -19.69 12.64
C GLY A 252 -6.04 -19.77 12.52
N HIS A 253 -5.44 -18.88 11.73
CA HIS A 253 -4.00 -18.81 11.49
C HIS A 253 -3.38 -17.54 12.03
N GLU A 254 -2.05 -17.58 12.23
CA GLU A 254 -1.21 -16.44 12.60
C GLU A 254 0.06 -16.44 11.74
N ALA A 255 0.61 -15.25 11.49
CA ALA A 255 1.86 -15.06 10.78
C ALA A 255 2.60 -13.84 11.34
N GLU A 256 3.90 -13.76 11.10
CA GLU A 256 4.67 -12.54 11.36
C GLU A 256 4.32 -11.50 10.28
N LEU A 257 3.82 -10.33 10.67
CA LEU A 257 3.51 -9.24 9.75
C LEU A 257 4.68 -8.26 9.67
N VAL A 258 5.16 -7.99 8.46
CA VAL A 258 6.35 -7.17 8.22
C VAL A 258 6.01 -5.99 7.32
N LEU A 259 5.94 -4.78 7.89
CA LEU A 259 5.78 -3.56 7.13
C LEU A 259 7.14 -3.10 6.59
N SER A 260 7.32 -3.11 5.27
CA SER A 260 8.65 -2.97 4.67
C SER A 260 8.61 -2.43 3.24
N ASP A 261 9.58 -1.57 2.90
CA ASP A 261 9.89 -1.21 1.51
C ASP A 261 10.96 -2.18 0.98
N GLY A 262 10.53 -3.14 0.17
CA GLY A 262 11.36 -4.27 -0.22
C GLY A 262 11.70 -5.16 0.97
N LEU A 263 12.94 -5.63 1.06
CA LEU A 263 13.34 -6.67 2.04
C LEU A 263 14.07 -6.11 3.28
N ARG A 264 14.20 -4.78 3.41
CA ARG A 264 15.09 -4.17 4.42
C ARG A 264 14.69 -4.44 5.87
N GLN A 265 13.38 -4.54 6.14
CA GLN A 265 12.87 -4.81 7.49
C GLN A 265 12.74 -6.33 7.75
N LEU A 266 12.88 -7.14 6.71
CA LEU A 266 12.76 -8.59 6.79
C LEU A 266 13.96 -9.20 7.53
N LYS A 267 13.69 -10.14 8.41
CA LYS A 267 14.71 -10.89 9.15
C LYS A 267 14.54 -12.39 8.91
N GLY A 268 15.63 -13.13 9.08
CA GLY A 268 15.62 -14.58 9.00
C GLY A 268 15.92 -15.16 7.62
N ARG A 269 15.70 -16.47 7.52
CA ARG A 269 15.92 -17.30 6.34
C ARG A 269 14.66 -18.11 6.04
N PHE A 270 14.36 -18.26 4.75
CA PHE A 270 13.14 -18.88 4.27
C PHE A 270 13.45 -20.09 3.38
N ASP A 271 12.69 -21.15 3.60
CA ASP A 271 12.68 -22.38 2.81
C ASP A 271 11.87 -22.19 1.52
N ALA A 272 10.91 -21.27 1.52
CA ALA A 272 10.22 -20.82 0.31
C ALA A 272 9.85 -19.33 0.37
N ILE A 273 9.93 -18.66 -0.78
CA ILE A 273 9.44 -17.30 -0.98
C ILE A 273 8.43 -17.32 -2.12
N ILE A 274 7.25 -16.78 -1.85
CA ILE A 274 6.12 -16.74 -2.78
C ILE A 274 5.74 -15.28 -3.01
N SER A 275 5.47 -14.91 -4.26
CA SER A 275 5.06 -13.53 -4.56
C SER A 275 4.18 -13.41 -5.80
N ASN A 276 3.24 -12.47 -5.72
CA ASN A 276 2.60 -11.83 -6.87
C ASN A 276 2.98 -10.33 -6.85
N PRO A 277 4.14 -9.95 -7.41
CA PRO A 277 4.63 -8.59 -7.28
C PRO A 277 3.73 -7.59 -8.03
N PRO A 278 3.64 -6.32 -7.59
CA PRO A 278 2.89 -5.30 -8.32
C PRO A 278 3.60 -4.90 -9.64
N PHE A 279 2.87 -4.80 -10.76
CA PHE A 279 3.43 -4.50 -12.10
C PHE A 279 2.63 -3.47 -12.89
N HIS A 280 2.82 -2.16 -12.68
CA HIS A 280 2.12 -1.15 -13.50
C HIS A 280 2.90 0.17 -13.66
N THR A 281 4.23 0.19 -13.45
CA THR A 281 5.03 1.43 -13.46
C THR A 281 5.78 1.69 -14.77
N GLY A 282 5.65 0.77 -15.73
CA GLY A 282 6.27 0.83 -17.05
C GLY A 282 7.39 -0.19 -17.17
N ILE A 283 7.55 -0.76 -18.36
CA ILE A 283 8.35 -1.97 -18.59
C ILE A 283 9.75 -1.90 -17.96
N LYS A 284 10.49 -0.80 -18.15
CA LYS A 284 11.86 -0.67 -17.62
C LYS A 284 11.88 -0.62 -16.08
N THR A 285 11.03 0.20 -15.48
CA THR A 285 10.92 0.33 -14.02
C THR A 285 10.49 -1.00 -13.39
N ASP A 286 9.55 -1.71 -14.04
CA ASP A 286 9.07 -3.01 -13.58
C ASP A 286 10.21 -4.06 -13.61
N TYR A 287 11.12 -4.00 -14.60
CA TYR A 287 12.32 -4.87 -14.63
C TYR A 287 13.32 -4.54 -13.52
N ASP A 288 13.63 -3.26 -13.29
CA ASP A 288 14.61 -2.87 -12.25
C ASP A 288 14.11 -3.30 -10.85
N ILE A 289 12.80 -3.17 -10.59
CA ILE A 289 12.16 -3.64 -9.36
C ILE A 289 12.23 -5.16 -9.25
N ALA A 290 11.88 -5.88 -10.33
CA ALA A 290 11.92 -7.34 -10.38
C ALA A 290 13.34 -7.88 -10.14
N GLU A 291 14.35 -7.32 -10.80
CA GLU A 291 15.75 -7.70 -10.64
C GLU A 291 16.24 -7.47 -9.21
N GLY A 292 15.98 -6.27 -8.66
CA GLY A 292 16.34 -5.94 -7.28
C GLY A 292 15.70 -6.88 -6.27
N PHE A 293 14.42 -7.22 -6.48
CA PHE A 293 13.70 -8.20 -5.66
C PHE A 293 14.31 -9.60 -5.76
N ILE A 294 14.44 -10.16 -6.97
CA ILE A 294 14.95 -11.51 -7.21
C ILE A 294 16.37 -11.66 -6.63
N LYS A 295 17.22 -10.65 -6.81
CA LYS A 295 18.56 -10.64 -6.23
C LYS A 295 18.50 -10.60 -4.72
N GLY A 296 17.73 -9.67 -4.14
CA GLY A 296 17.65 -9.49 -2.70
C GLY A 296 17.11 -10.71 -1.95
N VAL A 297 16.14 -11.44 -2.53
CA VAL A 297 15.57 -12.62 -1.85
C VAL A 297 16.59 -13.74 -1.66
N THR A 298 17.61 -13.85 -2.53
CA THR A 298 18.66 -14.88 -2.37
C THR A 298 19.44 -14.72 -1.07
N GLU A 299 19.59 -13.49 -0.56
CA GLU A 299 20.24 -13.23 0.73
C GLU A 299 19.45 -13.78 1.91
N HIS A 300 18.16 -14.06 1.72
CA HIS A 300 17.26 -14.62 2.72
C HIS A 300 16.96 -16.11 2.51
N MET A 301 17.67 -16.78 1.61
CA MET A 301 17.40 -18.18 1.26
C MET A 301 18.62 -19.06 1.50
N GLY A 302 18.37 -20.33 1.84
CA GLY A 302 19.39 -21.36 2.00
C GLY A 302 19.44 -22.29 0.78
N LYS A 303 20.38 -23.23 0.80
CA LYS A 303 20.45 -24.29 -0.22
C LYS A 303 19.16 -25.12 -0.21
N GLY A 304 18.59 -25.34 -1.39
CA GLY A 304 17.33 -26.06 -1.58
C GLY A 304 16.06 -25.22 -1.38
N SER A 305 16.18 -23.97 -0.92
CA SER A 305 15.03 -23.07 -0.81
C SER A 305 14.41 -22.77 -2.17
N GLN A 306 13.11 -22.53 -2.20
CA GLN A 306 12.34 -22.36 -3.43
C GLN A 306 11.82 -20.91 -3.60
N LEU A 307 11.82 -20.42 -4.83
CA LEU A 307 11.17 -19.16 -5.21
C LEU A 307 9.99 -19.50 -6.12
N HIS A 308 8.81 -18.96 -5.83
CA HIS A 308 7.61 -19.06 -6.66
C HIS A 308 7.07 -17.66 -6.96
N ILE A 309 6.99 -17.30 -8.24
CA ILE A 309 6.53 -15.98 -8.68
C ILE A 309 5.47 -16.15 -9.77
N VAL A 310 4.38 -15.41 -9.65
CA VAL A 310 3.51 -15.12 -10.80
C VAL A 310 3.77 -13.71 -11.31
N ALA A 311 3.85 -13.56 -12.63
CA ALA A 311 4.05 -12.27 -13.27
C ALA A 311 3.37 -12.22 -14.64
N ASN A 312 3.24 -11.02 -15.20
CA ASN A 312 2.70 -10.86 -16.55
C ASN A 312 3.58 -11.57 -17.60
N SER A 313 2.95 -12.35 -18.49
CA SER A 313 3.64 -13.21 -19.47
C SER A 313 4.56 -12.50 -20.47
N PHE A 314 4.37 -11.18 -20.65
CA PHE A 314 5.18 -10.36 -21.54
C PHE A 314 6.51 -9.93 -20.89
N LEU A 315 6.62 -10.01 -19.56
CA LEU A 315 7.85 -9.71 -18.83
C LEU A 315 8.79 -10.92 -18.92
N LYS A 316 10.07 -10.65 -19.20
CA LYS A 316 11.12 -11.65 -19.34
C LYS A 316 11.71 -11.99 -17.97
N TYR A 317 10.91 -12.65 -17.15
CA TYR A 317 11.32 -13.13 -15.82
C TYR A 317 12.40 -14.23 -15.83
N PRO A 318 12.37 -15.23 -16.73
CA PRO A 318 13.32 -16.34 -16.66
C PRO A 318 14.79 -15.91 -16.67
N PRO A 319 15.25 -14.99 -17.56
CA PRO A 319 16.63 -14.52 -17.51
C PRO A 319 17.04 -13.85 -16.19
N LEU A 320 16.13 -13.11 -15.54
CA LEU A 320 16.40 -12.48 -14.24
C LEU A 320 16.53 -13.52 -13.13
N ILE A 321 15.65 -14.52 -13.14
CA ILE A 321 15.67 -15.62 -12.17
C ILE A 321 16.92 -16.48 -12.39
N GLU A 322 17.22 -16.87 -13.61
CA GLU A 322 18.38 -17.69 -13.97
C GLU A 322 19.71 -17.02 -13.59
N ALA A 323 19.80 -15.69 -13.70
CA ALA A 323 20.98 -14.95 -13.27
C ALA A 323 21.29 -15.11 -11.76
N CYS A 324 20.27 -15.36 -10.93
CA CYS A 324 20.41 -15.49 -9.48
C CYS A 324 20.32 -16.94 -8.98
N PHE A 325 19.54 -17.79 -9.65
CA PHE A 325 19.20 -19.17 -9.21
C PHE A 325 19.77 -20.25 -10.14
N GLY A 326 20.32 -19.90 -11.31
CA GLY A 326 20.85 -20.82 -12.31
C GLY A 326 19.78 -21.45 -13.20
N GLN A 327 18.70 -21.99 -12.62
CA GLN A 327 17.58 -22.57 -13.37
C GLN A 327 16.24 -21.94 -12.98
N CYS A 328 15.41 -21.68 -13.98
CA CYS A 328 14.02 -21.23 -13.82
C CYS A 328 13.06 -22.16 -14.56
N ASP A 329 12.17 -22.83 -13.83
CA ASP A 329 11.08 -23.61 -14.41
C ASP A 329 9.88 -22.70 -14.68
N THR A 330 9.27 -22.80 -15.86
CA THR A 330 7.96 -22.19 -16.13
C THR A 330 6.88 -23.25 -15.92
N LEU A 331 6.16 -23.18 -14.79
CA LEU A 331 5.15 -24.17 -14.41
C LEU A 331 3.91 -24.09 -15.29
N ILE A 332 3.48 -22.85 -15.59
CA ILE A 332 2.37 -22.56 -16.50
C ILE A 332 2.57 -21.19 -17.13
N LYS A 333 2.11 -21.02 -18.38
CA LYS A 333 2.10 -19.73 -19.07
C LYS A 333 0.84 -19.62 -19.94
N ASN A 334 0.06 -18.57 -19.70
CA ASN A 334 -1.04 -18.18 -20.57
C ASN A 334 -0.76 -16.82 -21.23
N THR A 335 -1.75 -16.24 -21.93
CA THR A 335 -1.58 -14.96 -22.63
C THR A 335 -1.37 -13.76 -21.71
N LYS A 336 -1.78 -13.86 -20.44
CA LYS A 336 -1.73 -12.77 -19.45
C LYS A 336 -0.64 -12.97 -18.41
N PHE A 337 -0.54 -14.16 -17.82
CA PHE A 337 0.33 -14.48 -16.69
C PHE A 337 1.10 -15.79 -16.88
N ALA A 338 2.26 -15.86 -16.24
CA ALA A 338 3.09 -17.05 -16.13
C ALA A 338 3.51 -17.25 -14.67
N VAL A 339 3.61 -18.51 -14.26
CA VAL A 339 4.11 -18.93 -12.95
C VAL A 339 5.48 -19.56 -13.12
N TYR A 340 6.43 -19.05 -12.34
CA TYR A 340 7.83 -19.45 -12.37
C TYR A 340 8.22 -20.07 -11.04
N ARG A 341 9.08 -21.09 -11.09
CA ARG A 341 9.70 -21.73 -9.93
C ARG A 341 11.21 -21.79 -10.11
N ALA A 342 11.96 -21.49 -9.05
CA ALA A 342 13.40 -21.70 -9.00
C ALA A 342 13.84 -22.25 -7.65
N ARG A 343 15.05 -22.81 -7.59
CA ARG A 343 15.67 -23.34 -6.36
C ARG A 343 17.10 -22.85 -6.23
N ILE A 344 17.55 -22.58 -5.01
CA ILE A 344 18.96 -22.28 -4.75
C ILE A 344 19.75 -23.60 -4.71
N ASN A 345 20.85 -23.65 -5.49
CA ASN A 345 21.72 -24.82 -5.63
C ASN A 345 22.74 -25.01 -4.50
#